data_AF-A0A522BQ04-F1
#
_entry.id   AF-A0A522BQ04-F1
#
_cell.length_a   1.000
_cell.length_b   1.000
_cell.length_c   1.000
_cell.angle_alpha   90.00
_cell.angle_beta   90.00
_cell.angle_gamma   90.00
#
_symmetry.space_group_name_H-M   'P 1'
#
loop_
_entity.id
_entity.type
_entity.pdbx_description
1 polymer ?
#
loop_
_entity_poly.entity_id
_entity_poly.type
_entity_poly.pdbx_seq_one_letter_code
_entity_poly.pdbx_strand_id
1 'polypeptide(L)'
;MRLFFANLFFFLMLPASLAAQTLDYDLGVSNQDITFSKGTLISGDSVRVYARVTNYGSKDTSGYVTFYKGDQLIGDSQVVTVRANAAYDDVWVDFTVPTGSFNIRAEIKGASPKDENPANNVAISQFFSPLPDSDGDGVPDNTDNCKNVANSDQKDADGDKIGDVCDTYPVDPTNSPPKNGGTSTNTNTNSNTNSNSNTNTNSPSAVKTNGKTATNTSTAPGPAAALNGGSTAAGNNLGTVGAGGATSTTSTVALAKTATFSSSTERVTKIEIKRISWNTFDFSVRAGATDKAVAQWRFGDGQSGGGLKVRHTYKKPGTYKVSVEVTDEKGKLTKDTASVTISFFNPENWRLWLLVGGLLLAIIIFSAGMFRGRHG
;
A
#
# COMPACT_ATOMS: atom_id res chain seq x y z
N MET A 1 -51.17 -52.97 54.83
CA MET A 1 -51.98 -52.65 53.64
C MET A 1 -51.70 -51.19 53.30
N ARG A 2 -50.89 -50.94 52.27
CA ARG A 2 -50.38 -49.61 51.87
C ARG A 2 -51.44 -48.93 51.00
N LEU A 3 -51.85 -47.71 51.34
CA LEU A 3 -52.65 -46.84 50.47
C LEU A 3 -51.81 -45.66 50.02
N PHE A 4 -51.59 -45.61 48.70
CA PHE A 4 -50.93 -44.57 47.94
C PHE A 4 -51.81 -43.31 47.88
N PHE A 5 -51.21 -42.14 48.10
CA PHE A 5 -51.67 -40.88 47.50
C PHE A 5 -50.43 -40.11 47.03
N ALA A 6 -50.07 -40.33 45.77
CA ALA A 6 -49.10 -39.49 45.07
C ALA A 6 -49.85 -38.28 44.50
N ASN A 7 -49.64 -37.11 45.10
CA ASN A 7 -50.09 -35.83 44.54
C ASN A 7 -49.28 -35.53 43.28
N LEU A 8 -49.85 -35.85 42.12
CA LEU A 8 -49.34 -35.47 40.82
C LEU A 8 -49.67 -34.00 40.58
N PHE A 9 -48.76 -33.10 40.96
CA PHE A 9 -48.80 -31.72 40.49
C PHE A 9 -48.39 -31.72 39.00
N PHE A 10 -49.40 -31.76 38.13
CA PHE A 10 -49.23 -31.60 36.70
C PHE A 10 -48.89 -30.12 36.43
N PHE A 11 -47.59 -29.80 36.38
CA PHE A 11 -47.11 -28.48 35.98
C PHE A 11 -47.36 -28.35 34.47
N LEU A 12 -48.43 -27.65 34.12
CA LEU A 12 -48.81 -27.35 32.75
C LEU A 12 -47.76 -26.38 32.18
N MET A 13 -46.67 -26.93 31.64
CA MET A 13 -45.71 -26.20 30.81
C MET A 13 -46.45 -25.76 29.55
N LEU A 14 -47.07 -24.59 29.61
CA LEU A 14 -47.44 -23.84 28.41
C LEU A 14 -46.16 -23.67 27.57
N PRO A 15 -46.13 -24.07 26.30
CA PRO A 15 -45.06 -23.66 25.41
C PRO A 15 -45.14 -22.14 25.33
N ALA A 16 -44.18 -21.45 25.97
CA ALA A 16 -43.92 -20.06 25.69
C ALA A 16 -43.57 -20.01 24.20
N SER A 17 -44.54 -19.63 23.38
CA SER A 17 -44.28 -19.23 22.02
C SER A 17 -43.27 -18.10 22.13
N LEU A 18 -42.04 -18.33 21.65
CA LEU A 18 -41.12 -17.23 21.36
C LEU A 18 -41.81 -16.41 20.27
N ALA A 19 -42.63 -15.44 20.65
CA ALA A 19 -42.90 -14.33 19.79
C ALA A 19 -41.54 -13.68 19.54
N ALA A 20 -41.02 -13.78 18.32
CA ALA A 20 -39.91 -12.96 17.88
C ALA A 20 -40.31 -11.51 18.22
N GLN A 21 -39.51 -10.82 19.03
CA GLN A 21 -39.78 -9.41 19.33
C GLN A 21 -39.76 -8.67 18.00
N THR A 22 -40.91 -8.20 17.56
CA THR A 22 -41.03 -7.30 16.42
C THR A 22 -40.65 -5.92 16.93
N LEU A 23 -39.52 -5.40 16.47
CA LEU A 23 -39.12 -4.03 16.76
C LEU A 23 -39.99 -3.08 15.96
N ASP A 24 -40.37 -1.95 16.56
CA ASP A 24 -41.20 -0.96 15.87
C ASP A 24 -40.33 0.00 15.05
N TYR A 25 -39.19 0.44 15.60
CA TYR A 25 -38.26 1.36 14.95
C TYR A 25 -36.84 0.78 14.96
N ASP A 26 -36.34 0.33 13.81
CA ASP A 26 -35.01 -0.28 13.69
C ASP A 26 -34.42 0.02 12.31
N LEU A 27 -33.49 0.97 12.23
CA LEU A 27 -32.70 1.24 11.03
C LEU A 27 -31.34 0.55 11.15
N GLY A 28 -31.04 -0.33 10.20
CA GLY A 28 -29.75 -1.00 10.14
C GLY A 28 -29.01 -0.79 8.83
N VAL A 29 -27.69 -0.97 8.91
CA VAL A 29 -26.77 -0.99 7.77
C VAL A 29 -25.86 -2.21 7.87
N SER A 30 -25.55 -2.84 6.74
CA SER A 30 -24.66 -4.01 6.67
C SER A 30 -23.33 -3.67 6.00
N ASN A 31 -22.29 -4.47 6.28
CA ASN A 31 -20.99 -4.30 5.64
C ASN A 31 -20.98 -4.62 4.13
N GLN A 32 -21.90 -5.49 3.68
CA GLN A 32 -22.08 -5.83 2.25
C GLN A 32 -22.82 -4.74 1.48
N ASP A 33 -23.49 -3.84 2.20
CA ASP A 33 -24.32 -2.79 1.65
C ASP A 33 -23.55 -1.46 1.45
N ILE A 34 -22.24 -1.47 1.73
CA ILE A 34 -21.33 -0.35 1.45
C ILE A 34 -20.63 -0.62 0.12
N THR A 35 -20.92 0.21 -0.89
CA THR A 35 -20.44 0.02 -2.26
C THR A 35 -19.91 1.33 -2.86
N PHE A 36 -19.29 1.26 -4.05
CA PHE A 36 -18.77 2.42 -4.76
C PHE A 36 -19.41 2.56 -6.15
N SER A 37 -19.38 3.77 -6.70
CA SER A 37 -19.83 4.03 -8.07
C SER A 37 -18.98 3.35 -9.15
N LYS A 38 -17.77 2.87 -8.82
CA LYS A 38 -16.87 2.13 -9.72
C LYS A 38 -16.54 0.76 -9.12
N GLY A 39 -16.47 -0.26 -9.96
CA GLY A 39 -16.07 -1.62 -9.54
C GLY A 39 -14.56 -1.77 -9.31
N THR A 40 -13.76 -1.03 -10.07
CA THR A 40 -12.31 -0.92 -9.88
C THR A 40 -12.01 0.45 -9.27
N LEU A 41 -11.24 0.46 -8.20
CA LEU A 41 -10.83 1.69 -7.53
C LEU A 41 -9.39 2.00 -7.92
N ILE A 42 -9.16 3.21 -8.43
CA ILE A 42 -7.83 3.73 -8.75
C ILE A 42 -7.53 4.84 -7.76
N SER A 43 -6.29 4.92 -7.27
CA SER A 43 -5.90 5.95 -6.31
C SER A 43 -6.07 7.34 -6.92
N GLY A 44 -6.62 8.29 -6.18
CA GLY A 44 -6.89 9.64 -6.70
C GLY A 44 -8.23 9.80 -7.42
N ASP A 45 -8.90 8.71 -7.83
CA ASP A 45 -10.21 8.79 -8.44
C ASP A 45 -11.24 9.46 -7.51
N SER A 46 -12.11 10.28 -8.09
CA SER A 46 -13.34 10.73 -7.44
C SER A 46 -14.45 9.72 -7.70
N VAL A 47 -14.99 9.14 -6.64
CA VAL A 47 -16.08 8.15 -6.66
C VAL A 47 -17.16 8.53 -5.67
N ARG A 48 -18.35 7.93 -5.80
CA ARG A 48 -19.36 7.94 -4.73
C ARG A 48 -19.27 6.69 -3.91
N VAL A 49 -19.40 6.85 -2.59
CA VAL A 49 -19.61 5.76 -1.64
C VAL A 49 -21.10 5.71 -1.35
N TYR A 50 -21.71 4.53 -1.52
CA TYR A 50 -23.11 4.29 -1.17
C TYR A 50 -23.19 3.45 0.10
N ALA A 51 -24.21 3.68 0.92
CA ALA A 51 -24.66 2.76 1.94
C ALA A 51 -26.17 2.56 1.83
N ARG A 52 -26.61 1.30 1.77
CA ARG A 52 -28.02 0.95 1.88
C ARG A 52 -28.44 0.89 3.34
N VAL A 53 -29.47 1.67 3.68
CA VAL A 53 -30.09 1.66 5.00
C VAL A 53 -31.40 0.89 4.91
N THR A 54 -31.56 -0.16 5.71
CA THR A 54 -32.77 -0.99 5.74
C THR A 54 -33.54 -0.71 7.03
N ASN A 55 -34.86 -0.59 6.95
CA ASN A 55 -35.71 -0.51 8.13
C ASN A 55 -36.24 -1.91 8.48
N TYR A 56 -35.68 -2.51 9.53
CA TYR A 56 -36.13 -3.78 10.07
C TYR A 56 -37.35 -3.65 11.00
N GLY A 57 -37.73 -2.42 11.33
CA GLY A 57 -38.88 -2.10 12.16
C GLY A 57 -40.23 -2.16 11.45
N SER A 58 -41.28 -2.23 12.25
CA SER A 58 -42.68 -2.25 11.81
C SER A 58 -43.26 -0.86 11.48
N LYS A 59 -42.51 0.22 11.75
CA LYS A 59 -42.90 1.63 11.57
C LYS A 59 -41.86 2.42 10.78
N ASP A 60 -42.34 3.47 10.10
CA ASP A 60 -41.49 4.40 9.37
C ASP A 60 -40.50 5.08 10.34
N THR A 61 -39.23 5.14 9.94
CA THR A 61 -38.16 5.69 10.78
C THR A 61 -37.26 6.57 9.92
N SER A 62 -36.78 7.67 10.51
CA SER A 62 -35.87 8.62 9.88
C SER A 62 -34.57 8.73 10.67
N GLY A 63 -33.51 9.25 10.05
CA GLY A 63 -32.22 9.47 10.72
C GLY A 63 -31.20 10.10 9.79
N TYR A 64 -29.93 10.04 10.18
CA TYR A 64 -28.81 10.51 9.37
C TYR A 64 -27.71 9.46 9.31
N VAL A 65 -27.10 9.28 8.15
CA VAL A 65 -25.93 8.39 7.97
C VAL A 65 -24.68 9.22 7.84
N THR A 66 -23.65 8.84 8.58
CA THR A 66 -22.35 9.49 8.56
C THR A 66 -21.29 8.50 8.11
N PHE A 67 -20.46 8.90 7.14
CA PHE A 67 -19.41 8.06 6.57
C PHE A 67 -18.04 8.42 7.13
N TYR A 68 -17.21 7.40 7.33
CA TYR A 68 -15.85 7.55 7.84
C TYR A 68 -14.86 6.65 7.10
N LYS A 69 -13.60 7.11 7.01
CA LYS A 69 -12.43 6.28 6.67
C LYS A 69 -11.53 6.23 7.91
N GLY A 70 -11.53 5.11 8.61
CA GLY A 70 -10.95 5.06 9.97
C GLY A 70 -11.70 6.03 10.89
N ASP A 71 -11.00 7.03 11.43
CA ASP A 71 -11.59 8.08 12.27
C ASP A 71 -11.87 9.39 11.52
N GLN A 72 -11.52 9.46 10.23
CA GLN A 72 -11.72 10.66 9.42
C GLN A 72 -13.15 10.68 8.85
N LEU A 73 -13.88 11.75 9.11
CA LEU A 73 -15.19 12.02 8.52
C LEU A 73 -15.09 12.20 6.99
N ILE A 74 -16.03 11.61 6.26
CA ILE A 74 -16.16 11.76 4.81
C ILE A 74 -17.44 12.54 4.51
N GLY A 75 -17.29 13.80 4.11
CA GLY A 75 -18.40 14.67 3.74
C GLY A 75 -19.38 14.94 4.88
N ASP A 76 -20.53 15.51 4.52
CA ASP A 76 -21.62 15.81 5.43
C ASP A 76 -22.53 14.59 5.64
N SER A 77 -23.16 14.51 6.81
CA SER A 77 -24.14 13.47 7.12
C SER A 77 -25.34 13.55 6.18
N GLN A 78 -25.77 12.39 5.68
CA GLN A 78 -26.88 12.27 4.74
C GLN A 78 -28.18 11.95 5.48
N VAL A 79 -29.26 12.66 5.17
CA VAL A 79 -30.59 12.38 5.75
C VAL A 79 -31.17 11.14 5.09
N VAL A 80 -31.83 10.29 5.87
CA VAL A 80 -32.55 9.12 5.35
C VAL A 80 -33.91 8.99 6.01
N THR A 81 -34.93 8.57 5.26
CA THR A 81 -36.25 8.23 5.79
C THR A 81 -36.72 6.97 5.11
N VAL A 82 -36.83 5.89 5.87
CA VAL A 82 -37.10 4.56 5.34
C VAL A 82 -38.45 4.08 5.86
N ARG A 83 -39.32 3.67 4.92
CA ARG A 83 -40.64 3.12 5.25
C ARG A 83 -40.51 1.81 6.04
N ALA A 84 -41.55 1.47 6.79
CA ALA A 84 -41.66 0.21 7.52
C ALA A 84 -41.52 -1.05 6.64
N ASN A 85 -41.34 -2.20 7.29
CA ASN A 85 -41.44 -3.55 6.71
C ASN A 85 -40.33 -3.89 5.71
N ALA A 86 -39.06 -3.77 6.13
CA ALA A 86 -37.89 -4.12 5.33
C ALA A 86 -37.72 -3.31 4.04
N ALA A 87 -38.29 -2.10 3.98
CA ALA A 87 -37.91 -1.15 2.94
C ALA A 87 -36.46 -0.69 3.16
N TYR A 88 -35.86 -0.16 2.10
CA TYR A 88 -34.51 0.39 2.15
C TYR A 88 -34.44 1.69 1.35
N ASP A 89 -33.42 2.48 1.65
CA ASP A 89 -33.01 3.64 0.86
C ASP A 89 -31.48 3.73 0.81
N ASP A 90 -30.94 4.26 -0.29
CA ASP A 90 -29.51 4.37 -0.51
C ASP A 90 -29.05 5.82 -0.32
N VAL A 91 -28.08 6.04 0.57
CA VAL A 91 -27.44 7.34 0.78
C VAL A 91 -26.00 7.33 0.27
N TRP A 92 -25.46 8.50 -0.08
CA TRP A 92 -24.12 8.57 -0.66
C TRP A 92 -23.35 9.83 -0.31
N VAL A 93 -22.02 9.73 -0.41
CA VAL A 93 -21.08 10.86 -0.31
C VAL A 93 -20.02 10.76 -1.39
N ASP A 94 -19.53 11.91 -1.86
CA ASP A 94 -18.36 11.96 -2.74
C ASP A 94 -17.09 11.63 -1.93
N PHE A 95 -16.19 10.89 -2.56
CA PHE A 95 -14.99 10.35 -1.93
C PHE A 95 -13.84 10.29 -2.92
N THR A 96 -12.68 10.82 -2.53
CA THR A 96 -11.43 10.64 -3.27
C THR A 96 -10.74 9.38 -2.76
N VAL A 97 -10.53 8.42 -3.66
CA VAL A 97 -9.90 7.15 -3.35
C VAL A 97 -8.47 7.40 -2.84
N PRO A 98 -8.12 7.01 -1.61
CA PRO A 98 -6.79 7.23 -1.07
C PRO A 98 -5.80 6.27 -1.71
N THR A 99 -4.51 6.56 -1.56
CA THR A 99 -3.49 5.54 -1.79
C THR A 99 -3.48 4.51 -0.66
N GLY A 100 -3.23 3.26 -1.01
CA GLY A 100 -3.16 2.15 -0.05
C GLY A 100 -4.52 1.66 0.42
N SER A 101 -4.52 0.54 1.16
CA SER A 101 -5.75 -0.12 1.56
C SER A 101 -6.53 0.68 2.59
N PHE A 102 -7.85 0.68 2.46
CA PHE A 102 -8.76 1.40 3.35
C PHE A 102 -10.07 0.62 3.53
N ASN A 103 -10.85 1.00 4.52
CA ASN A 103 -12.24 0.58 4.68
C ASN A 103 -13.12 1.81 4.90
N ILE A 104 -14.42 1.61 4.78
CA ILE A 104 -15.43 2.63 5.01
C ILE A 104 -16.30 2.17 6.18
N ARG A 105 -16.56 3.08 7.11
CA ARG A 105 -17.56 2.90 8.16
C ARG A 105 -18.76 3.79 7.87
N ALA A 106 -19.96 3.21 7.87
CA ALA A 106 -21.22 3.94 7.86
C ALA A 106 -21.87 3.83 9.25
N GLU A 107 -22.35 4.94 9.78
CA GLU A 107 -22.97 5.01 11.11
C GLU A 107 -24.28 5.79 11.04
N ILE A 108 -25.36 5.15 11.46
CA ILE A 108 -26.71 5.74 11.59
C ILE A 108 -26.79 6.49 12.92
N LYS A 109 -27.20 7.76 12.87
CA LYS A 109 -27.32 8.68 14.01
C LYS A 109 -28.67 9.38 14.01
N GLY A 110 -29.08 9.82 15.19
CA GLY A 110 -30.26 10.67 15.35
C GLY A 110 -31.55 10.03 14.85
N ALA A 111 -31.65 8.69 14.95
CA ALA A 111 -32.84 7.98 14.55
C ALA A 111 -34.07 8.53 15.28
N SER A 112 -35.12 8.84 14.53
CA SER A 112 -36.38 9.37 15.01
C SER A 112 -37.56 8.67 14.33
N PRO A 113 -38.42 7.97 15.10
CA PRO A 113 -38.34 7.72 16.55
C PRO A 113 -37.09 6.93 16.98
N LYS A 114 -36.82 6.88 18.29
CA LYS A 114 -35.58 6.28 18.82
C LYS A 114 -35.47 4.82 18.39
N ASP A 115 -34.34 4.51 17.76
CA ASP A 115 -33.98 3.16 17.35
C ASP A 115 -33.92 2.18 18.53
N GLU A 116 -34.52 1.00 18.34
CA GLU A 116 -34.68 -0.04 19.35
C GLU A 116 -33.54 -1.07 19.34
N ASN A 117 -32.72 -1.12 18.28
CA ASN A 117 -31.62 -2.05 18.11
C ASN A 117 -30.33 -1.34 17.64
N PRO A 118 -29.64 -0.62 18.54
CA PRO A 118 -28.45 0.13 18.16
C PRO A 118 -27.26 -0.72 17.68
N ALA A 119 -27.35 -2.06 17.73
CA ALA A 119 -26.27 -2.96 17.38
C ALA A 119 -26.04 -3.08 15.86
N ASN A 120 -27.04 -2.75 15.03
CA ASN A 120 -26.93 -2.75 13.56
C ASN A 120 -26.80 -1.34 12.96
N ASN A 121 -26.65 -0.31 13.80
CA ASN A 121 -26.52 1.09 13.36
C ASN A 121 -25.13 1.41 12.79
N VAL A 122 -24.17 0.49 12.92
CA VAL A 122 -22.80 0.67 12.46
C VAL A 122 -22.38 -0.49 11.59
N ALA A 123 -21.91 -0.20 10.39
CA ALA A 123 -21.27 -1.15 9.51
C ALA A 123 -19.87 -0.68 9.13
N ILE A 124 -18.93 -1.63 9.08
CA ILE A 124 -17.57 -1.42 8.56
C ILE A 124 -17.41 -2.36 7.37
N SER A 125 -17.11 -1.79 6.20
CA SER A 125 -16.88 -2.54 4.98
C SER A 125 -15.68 -3.47 5.10
N GLN A 126 -15.55 -4.37 4.12
CA GLN A 126 -14.26 -5.03 3.87
C GLN A 126 -13.16 -4.01 3.55
N PHE A 127 -11.91 -4.48 3.56
CA PHE A 127 -10.78 -3.68 3.07
C PHE A 127 -10.82 -3.63 1.55
N PHE A 128 -10.63 -2.43 1.02
CA PHE A 128 -10.44 -2.15 -0.39
C PHE A 128 -9.00 -1.78 -0.64
N SER A 129 -8.40 -2.31 -1.71
CA SER A 129 -7.03 -2.02 -2.13
C SER A 129 -7.08 -1.40 -3.52
N PRO A 130 -7.02 -0.06 -3.62
CA PRO A 130 -7.07 0.61 -4.91
C PRO A 130 -5.79 0.37 -5.72
N LEU A 131 -5.93 0.38 -7.04
CA LEU A 131 -4.79 0.37 -7.95
C LEU A 131 -4.00 1.68 -7.79
N PRO A 132 -2.65 1.63 -7.76
CA PRO A 132 -1.84 2.84 -7.79
C PRO A 132 -2.00 3.58 -9.13
N ASP A 133 -1.89 4.90 -9.06
CA ASP A 133 -1.84 5.83 -10.19
C ASP A 133 -0.87 6.93 -9.75
N SER A 134 0.33 6.95 -10.35
CA SER A 134 1.46 7.74 -9.87
C SER A 134 1.44 9.17 -10.39
N ASP A 135 0.80 9.45 -11.52
CA ASP A 135 0.68 10.79 -12.10
C ASP A 135 -0.74 11.37 -12.05
N GLY A 136 -1.73 10.57 -11.63
CA GLY A 136 -3.09 10.99 -11.33
C GLY A 136 -3.94 11.22 -12.56
N ASP A 137 -3.63 10.55 -13.67
CA ASP A 137 -4.33 10.72 -14.94
C ASP A 137 -5.55 9.80 -15.12
N GLY A 138 -5.80 8.90 -14.15
CA GLY A 138 -6.91 7.96 -14.15
C GLY A 138 -6.62 6.61 -14.82
N VAL A 139 -5.39 6.37 -15.28
CA VAL A 139 -4.90 5.09 -15.77
C VAL A 139 -4.02 4.45 -14.68
N PRO A 140 -4.27 3.19 -14.28
CA PRO A 140 -3.46 2.59 -13.23
C PRO A 140 -2.06 2.24 -13.72
N ASP A 141 -1.09 2.40 -12.82
CA ASP A 141 0.36 2.19 -12.96
C ASP A 141 0.81 0.93 -13.74
N ASN A 142 -0.02 -0.12 -13.75
CA ASN A 142 0.31 -1.40 -14.37
C ASN A 142 -0.14 -1.50 -15.84
N THR A 143 -1.03 -0.61 -16.26
CA THR A 143 -1.50 -0.50 -17.65
C THR A 143 -1.10 0.81 -18.30
N ASP A 144 -0.53 1.74 -17.54
CA ASP A 144 -0.10 3.05 -18.00
C ASP A 144 1.23 2.99 -18.79
N ASN A 145 1.19 3.37 -20.06
CA ASN A 145 2.36 3.46 -20.94
C ASN A 145 3.25 4.69 -20.66
N CYS A 146 2.84 5.60 -19.78
CA CYS A 146 3.66 6.69 -19.26
C CYS A 146 3.51 6.90 -17.75
N LYS A 147 3.56 5.84 -16.94
CA LYS A 147 3.49 5.79 -15.45
C LYS A 147 3.67 7.09 -14.61
N ASN A 148 4.61 7.97 -14.95
CA ASN A 148 4.92 9.18 -14.17
C ASN A 148 4.61 10.49 -14.92
N VAL A 149 3.97 10.44 -16.08
CA VAL A 149 3.68 11.56 -16.97
C VAL A 149 2.28 11.37 -17.54
N ALA A 150 1.33 12.12 -16.99
CA ALA A 150 -0.08 11.99 -17.29
C ALA A 150 -0.40 11.99 -18.80
N ASN A 151 -1.06 10.93 -19.25
CA ASN A 151 -1.60 10.74 -20.59
C ASN A 151 -2.80 9.76 -20.58
N SER A 152 -3.94 10.24 -20.09
CA SER A 152 -5.16 9.43 -19.99
C SER A 152 -5.64 8.82 -21.33
N ASP A 153 -5.15 9.32 -22.46
CA ASP A 153 -5.46 8.81 -23.81
C ASP A 153 -4.57 7.62 -24.25
N GLN A 154 -3.51 7.33 -23.49
CA GLN A 154 -2.59 6.19 -23.68
C GLN A 154 -2.06 6.07 -25.11
N LYS A 155 -1.83 7.20 -25.78
CA LYS A 155 -1.38 7.22 -27.16
C LYS A 155 0.05 6.68 -27.28
N ASP A 156 0.24 5.74 -28.21
CA ASP A 156 1.50 5.05 -28.52
C ASP A 156 1.49 4.79 -30.03
N ALA A 157 2.20 5.61 -30.79
CA ALA A 157 2.10 5.62 -32.25
C ALA A 157 2.95 4.54 -32.94
N ASP A 158 3.98 4.00 -32.29
CA ASP A 158 4.83 2.94 -32.85
C ASP A 158 4.66 1.56 -32.20
N GLY A 159 3.93 1.49 -31.09
CA GLY A 159 3.49 0.25 -30.46
C GLY A 159 4.54 -0.39 -29.56
N ASP A 160 5.51 0.37 -29.07
CA ASP A 160 6.58 -0.12 -28.20
C ASP A 160 6.21 -0.18 -26.70
N LYS A 161 4.99 0.28 -26.36
CA LYS A 161 4.40 0.39 -25.00
C LYS A 161 4.93 1.53 -24.15
N ILE A 162 5.60 2.50 -24.75
CA ILE A 162 5.96 3.78 -24.13
C ILE A 162 5.10 4.84 -24.81
N GLY A 163 4.35 5.61 -24.04
CA GLY A 163 3.44 6.59 -24.65
C GLY A 163 4.18 7.75 -25.32
N ASP A 164 3.57 8.33 -26.35
CA ASP A 164 4.12 9.42 -27.17
C ASP A 164 4.66 10.59 -26.33
N VAL A 165 4.04 10.85 -25.17
CA VAL A 165 4.39 11.96 -24.28
C VAL A 165 5.69 11.71 -23.52
N CYS A 166 5.99 10.45 -23.18
CA CYS A 166 7.17 10.04 -22.41
C CYS A 166 8.22 9.33 -23.27
N ASP A 167 7.97 9.13 -24.56
CA ASP A 167 8.95 8.62 -25.51
C ASP A 167 9.75 9.75 -26.18
N THR A 168 11.07 9.55 -26.29
CA THR A 168 11.97 10.44 -27.02
C THR A 168 11.80 10.33 -28.53
N TYR A 169 11.45 9.16 -29.06
CA TYR A 169 11.27 8.92 -30.50
C TYR A 169 9.90 8.27 -30.82
N PRO A 170 8.78 9.00 -30.71
CA PRO A 170 7.39 8.47 -30.73
C PRO A 170 6.92 7.75 -32.00
N VAL A 171 7.80 7.50 -32.96
CA VAL A 171 7.51 6.85 -34.24
C VAL A 171 8.59 5.83 -34.60
N ASP A 172 9.51 5.53 -33.69
CA ASP A 172 10.63 4.61 -33.85
C ASP A 172 10.59 3.53 -32.76
N PRO A 173 9.96 2.38 -33.03
CA PRO A 173 9.75 1.34 -32.01
C PRO A 173 11.05 0.61 -31.62
N THR A 174 12.18 0.96 -32.23
CA THR A 174 13.48 0.34 -31.96
C THR A 174 14.38 1.20 -31.07
N ASN A 175 13.97 2.44 -30.78
CA ASN A 175 14.78 3.41 -30.06
C ASN A 175 13.93 4.21 -29.08
N SER A 176 13.73 3.65 -27.90
CA SER A 176 12.73 4.18 -26.95
C SER A 176 13.34 4.60 -25.60
N PRO A 177 14.38 5.45 -25.55
CA PRO A 177 14.82 6.01 -24.30
C PRO A 177 13.69 6.91 -23.74
N PRO A 178 13.22 6.68 -22.51
CA PRO A 178 12.20 7.53 -21.91
C PRO A 178 12.70 8.98 -21.81
N LYS A 179 11.87 9.95 -22.19
CA LYS A 179 12.12 11.37 -21.93
C LYS A 179 12.29 11.55 -20.43
N ASN A 180 13.44 12.11 -20.04
CA ASN A 180 13.95 12.19 -18.67
C ASN A 180 12.85 12.36 -17.58
N GLY A 181 12.67 11.29 -16.81
CA GLY A 181 11.66 11.13 -15.76
C GLY A 181 11.64 9.70 -15.17
N GLY A 182 12.11 8.70 -15.92
CA GLY A 182 12.36 7.34 -15.43
C GLY A 182 13.86 7.06 -15.29
N THR A 183 14.30 6.57 -14.12
CA THR A 183 15.64 6.00 -13.94
C THR A 183 15.87 4.87 -14.94
N SER A 184 16.62 5.16 -15.99
CA SER A 184 17.19 4.15 -16.89
C SER A 184 18.21 3.33 -16.11
N THR A 185 17.87 2.09 -15.75
CA THR A 185 18.89 1.05 -15.58
C THR A 185 19.32 0.63 -16.98
N ASN A 186 20.32 1.32 -17.51
CA ASN A 186 21.04 0.90 -18.69
C ASN A 186 21.79 -0.40 -18.38
N THR A 187 21.14 -1.55 -18.56
CA THR A 187 21.87 -2.79 -18.81
C THR A 187 22.34 -2.75 -20.25
N ASN A 188 23.52 -2.18 -20.43
CA ASN A 188 24.33 -2.38 -21.61
C ASN A 188 24.77 -3.85 -21.63
N THR A 189 23.87 -4.76 -22.03
CA THR A 189 24.25 -6.09 -22.48
C THR A 189 24.71 -5.94 -23.92
N ASN A 190 26.02 -5.88 -24.05
CA ASN A 190 26.79 -6.14 -25.24
C ASN A 190 26.20 -7.32 -26.04
N SER A 191 25.31 -7.03 -26.99
CA SER A 191 24.94 -7.98 -28.04
C SER A 191 26.00 -7.91 -29.12
N ASN A 192 27.01 -8.73 -28.92
CA ASN A 192 27.92 -9.18 -29.97
C ASN A 192 27.10 -9.86 -31.08
N THR A 193 26.74 -9.12 -32.12
CA THR A 193 26.34 -9.69 -33.41
C THR A 193 27.55 -9.65 -34.33
N ASN A 194 28.30 -10.74 -34.32
CA ASN A 194 29.16 -11.11 -35.44
C ASN A 194 28.28 -11.32 -36.67
N SER A 195 28.29 -10.37 -37.60
CA SER A 195 27.93 -10.59 -38.99
C SER A 195 29.04 -10.02 -39.84
N ASN A 196 30.02 -10.88 -40.09
CA ASN A 196 30.99 -10.72 -41.14
C ASN A 196 30.25 -10.63 -42.49
N SER A 197 30.24 -9.46 -43.11
CA SER A 197 30.28 -9.38 -44.57
C SER A 197 31.23 -8.28 -45.01
N ASN A 198 32.41 -8.72 -45.40
CA ASN A 198 33.32 -7.97 -46.25
C ASN A 198 32.69 -7.84 -47.63
N THR A 199 32.31 -6.64 -48.07
CA THR A 199 32.47 -6.26 -49.48
C THR A 199 32.81 -4.78 -49.62
N ASN A 200 33.87 -4.61 -50.39
CA ASN A 200 34.52 -3.39 -50.78
C ASN A 200 33.76 -2.72 -51.95
N THR A 201 34.04 -1.43 -52.14
CA THR A 201 33.89 -0.64 -53.37
C THR A 201 32.53 -0.15 -53.85
N ASN A 202 32.51 1.16 -54.09
CA ASN A 202 31.79 1.91 -55.13
C ASN A 202 30.25 1.91 -55.14
N SER A 203 29.69 3.08 -54.77
CA SER A 203 28.78 3.74 -55.72
C SER A 203 28.70 5.25 -55.48
N PRO A 204 29.01 6.09 -56.48
CA PRO A 204 28.55 7.47 -56.58
C PRO A 204 27.25 7.53 -57.40
N SER A 205 26.51 8.65 -57.24
CA SER A 205 25.36 9.15 -58.04
C SER A 205 24.02 9.05 -57.30
N ALA A 206 23.15 10.05 -57.28
CA ALA A 206 23.22 11.43 -57.75
C ALA A 206 21.99 12.15 -57.19
N VAL A 207 22.15 13.30 -56.57
CA VAL A 207 21.20 14.41 -56.70
C VAL A 207 22.02 15.69 -56.82
N LYS A 208 22.04 16.25 -58.03
CA LYS A 208 22.50 17.61 -58.28
C LYS A 208 21.48 18.58 -57.68
N THR A 209 21.94 19.58 -56.96
CA THR A 209 21.70 20.99 -57.33
C THR A 209 22.50 21.96 -56.44
N ASN A 210 23.31 22.77 -57.12
CA ASN A 210 23.73 24.15 -56.86
C ASN A 210 24.00 24.63 -55.42
N GLY A 211 25.30 24.71 -55.11
CA GLY A 211 26.00 25.99 -54.99
C GLY A 211 25.79 26.82 -53.73
N LYS A 212 26.74 26.74 -52.78
CA LYS A 212 27.49 27.92 -52.32
C LYS A 212 28.69 27.53 -51.48
N THR A 213 29.83 28.06 -51.90
CA THR A 213 31.08 28.21 -51.17
C THR A 213 30.87 29.00 -49.87
N ALA A 214 31.43 28.49 -48.76
CA ALA A 214 32.02 29.31 -47.71
C ALA A 214 33.04 28.46 -46.92
N THR A 215 34.30 28.71 -47.24
CA THR A 215 35.49 28.42 -46.43
C THR A 215 35.49 29.22 -45.13
N ASN A 216 36.00 28.62 -44.05
CA ASN A 216 36.91 29.22 -43.04
C ASN A 216 37.28 28.10 -42.05
N THR A 217 38.40 27.37 -42.18
CA THR A 217 39.76 27.67 -41.67
C THR A 217 39.83 28.45 -40.36
N SER A 218 40.25 27.76 -39.29
CA SER A 218 41.14 28.28 -38.22
C SER A 218 41.47 27.10 -37.27
N THR A 219 42.53 26.33 -37.52
CA THR A 219 43.87 26.45 -36.90
C THR A 219 43.94 26.17 -35.39
N ALA A 220 44.72 25.11 -35.11
CA ALA A 220 45.42 24.60 -33.92
C ALA A 220 46.14 25.69 -33.05
N PRO A 221 46.92 25.41 -31.96
CA PRO A 221 47.56 24.14 -31.55
C PRO A 221 47.64 23.83 -30.03
N GLY A 222 48.25 22.67 -29.69
CA GLY A 222 48.40 22.04 -28.37
C GLY A 222 49.37 22.73 -27.38
N PRO A 223 50.22 22.04 -26.57
CA PRO A 223 50.62 20.62 -26.64
C PRO A 223 50.79 19.85 -25.29
N ALA A 224 50.99 18.54 -25.45
CA ALA A 224 51.88 17.59 -24.75
C ALA A 224 52.29 17.75 -23.27
N ALA A 225 52.16 16.65 -22.53
CA ALA A 225 53.22 16.13 -21.67
C ALA A 225 53.11 14.60 -21.54
N ALA A 226 54.15 13.90 -21.99
CA ALA A 226 54.41 12.49 -21.73
C ALA A 226 55.05 12.33 -20.35
N LEU A 227 54.96 11.13 -19.75
CA LEU A 227 56.12 10.43 -19.19
C LEU A 227 55.80 8.96 -18.91
N ASN A 228 56.88 8.20 -18.96
CA ASN A 228 57.03 6.78 -19.24
C ASN A 228 57.27 5.97 -17.95
N GLY A 229 57.08 4.66 -17.97
CA GLY A 229 57.51 3.79 -16.88
C GLY A 229 56.92 2.38 -16.93
N GLY A 230 57.52 1.50 -17.73
CA GLY A 230 57.29 0.05 -17.67
C GLY A 230 58.21 -0.65 -16.67
N SER A 231 57.79 -1.83 -16.17
CA SER A 231 58.69 -2.97 -15.89
C SER A 231 57.90 -4.25 -15.58
N THR A 232 58.03 -5.22 -16.51
CA THR A 232 58.33 -6.66 -16.32
C THR A 232 57.52 -7.55 -15.36
N ALA A 233 56.76 -8.44 -16.00
CA ALA A 233 56.68 -9.91 -15.84
C ALA A 233 57.41 -10.63 -14.69
N ALA A 234 56.69 -11.57 -14.06
CA ALA A 234 57.16 -12.93 -13.79
C ALA A 234 55.94 -13.86 -13.57
N GLY A 235 55.84 -14.93 -14.36
CA GLY A 235 54.87 -16.01 -14.15
C GLY A 235 55.37 -17.05 -13.16
N ASN A 236 54.48 -17.95 -12.75
CA ASN A 236 54.71 -19.39 -12.85
C ASN A 236 53.42 -20.17 -12.55
N ASN A 237 53.22 -21.21 -13.37
CA ASN A 237 52.17 -22.22 -13.32
C ASN A 237 52.33 -23.19 -12.14
N LEU A 238 51.25 -23.96 -11.92
CA LEU A 238 51.22 -25.43 -11.83
C LEU A 238 50.68 -25.99 -10.49
N GLY A 239 49.67 -26.87 -10.57
CA GLY A 239 49.42 -27.89 -9.55
C GLY A 239 47.97 -28.22 -9.22
N THR A 240 47.34 -29.09 -10.01
CA THR A 240 46.19 -29.93 -9.62
C THR A 240 46.63 -31.07 -8.68
N VAL A 241 45.71 -31.54 -7.82
CA VAL A 241 45.37 -32.95 -7.43
C VAL A 241 44.99 -33.04 -5.94
N GLY A 242 43.90 -33.75 -5.61
CA GLY A 242 43.78 -34.45 -4.32
C GLY A 242 42.38 -34.51 -3.69
N ALA A 243 41.69 -35.64 -3.88
CA ALA A 243 40.47 -36.02 -3.17
C ALA A 243 40.77 -36.75 -1.84
N GLY A 244 39.83 -36.72 -0.89
CA GLY A 244 39.72 -37.74 0.16
C GLY A 244 39.14 -37.24 1.51
N GLY A 245 38.20 -38.02 2.07
CA GLY A 245 38.02 -38.11 3.53
C GLY A 245 36.60 -37.92 4.07
N ALA A 246 35.91 -39.03 4.32
CA ALA A 246 34.57 -39.15 4.89
C ALA A 246 34.50 -38.86 6.40
N THR A 247 33.30 -38.54 6.93
CA THR A 247 32.81 -39.06 8.21
C THR A 247 31.28 -39.07 8.20
N SER A 248 30.71 -40.27 8.21
CA SER A 248 29.27 -40.55 8.35
C SER A 248 29.06 -41.13 9.75
N THR A 249 28.13 -40.58 10.52
CA THR A 249 27.69 -41.17 11.79
C THR A 249 26.18 -41.37 11.76
N THR A 250 25.81 -42.63 11.90
CA THR A 250 24.45 -43.18 11.90
C THR A 250 23.76 -42.94 13.25
N SER A 251 22.46 -42.63 13.25
CA SER A 251 21.56 -42.87 14.40
C SER A 251 20.14 -43.08 13.88
N THR A 252 19.45 -44.03 14.50
CA THR A 252 18.34 -44.82 13.95
C THR A 252 16.96 -44.51 14.57
N VAL A 253 15.91 -44.89 13.81
CA VAL A 253 14.52 -45.30 14.20
C VAL A 253 13.43 -44.21 14.32
N ALA A 254 12.48 -44.19 13.37
CA ALA A 254 11.10 -44.71 13.54
C ALA A 254 10.25 -44.57 12.25
N LEU A 255 9.52 -45.63 11.89
CA LEU A 255 8.53 -45.64 10.82
C LEU A 255 7.31 -44.79 11.19
N ALA A 256 6.99 -43.79 10.36
CA ALA A 256 5.67 -43.16 10.31
C ALA A 256 5.17 -43.15 8.86
N LYS A 257 4.29 -44.11 8.58
CA LYS A 257 3.09 -44.07 7.72
C LYS A 257 3.08 -43.03 6.57
N THR A 258 3.07 -43.56 5.35
CA THR A 258 2.67 -42.88 4.11
C THR A 258 1.33 -42.15 4.28
N ALA A 259 1.33 -40.83 4.08
CA ALA A 259 0.14 -40.06 3.76
C ALA A 259 0.53 -38.83 2.91
N THR A 260 0.28 -38.99 1.61
CA THR A 260 -0.10 -37.95 0.63
C THR A 260 0.69 -36.64 0.60
N PHE A 261 1.53 -36.52 -0.45
CA PHE A 261 1.87 -35.23 -1.03
C PHE A 261 0.58 -34.56 -1.54
N SER A 262 0.21 -33.44 -0.91
CA SER A 262 -0.65 -32.43 -1.54
C SER A 262 0.22 -31.20 -1.73
N SER A 263 0.56 -30.93 -2.98
CA SER A 263 1.20 -29.68 -3.39
C SER A 263 0.16 -28.56 -3.45
N SER A 264 0.67 -27.33 -3.31
CA SER A 264 0.02 -26.04 -3.64
C SER A 264 -0.87 -25.44 -2.56
N THR A 265 -0.87 -24.14 -2.26
CA THR A 265 -0.01 -22.98 -2.55
C THR A 265 -0.51 -21.91 -1.58
N GLU A 266 0.24 -21.56 -0.53
CA GLU A 266 0.20 -20.22 0.09
C GLU A 266 1.22 -20.16 1.23
N ARG A 267 2.27 -19.37 1.05
CA ARG A 267 3.12 -18.90 2.15
C ARG A 267 3.26 -17.40 1.98
N VAL A 268 2.29 -16.68 2.53
CA VAL A 268 2.31 -15.22 2.66
C VAL A 268 3.01 -14.90 3.98
N THR A 269 4.03 -14.06 3.94
CA THR A 269 4.68 -13.49 5.12
C THR A 269 3.89 -12.26 5.57
N LYS A 270 3.57 -12.16 6.87
CA LYS A 270 2.85 -11.02 7.43
C LYS A 270 3.75 -10.25 8.38
N ILE A 271 3.78 -8.92 8.23
CA ILE A 271 4.39 -8.01 9.18
C ILE A 271 3.51 -7.94 10.44
N GLU A 272 4.13 -8.18 11.59
CA GLU A 272 3.60 -7.88 12.91
C GLU A 272 4.24 -6.58 13.41
N ILE A 273 3.42 -5.65 13.89
CA ILE A 273 3.88 -4.35 14.40
C ILE A 273 3.40 -4.19 15.83
N LYS A 274 4.33 -3.95 16.75
CA LYS A 274 4.05 -3.65 18.14
C LYS A 274 4.59 -2.26 18.48
N ARG A 275 3.71 -1.35 18.88
CA ARG A 275 4.11 -0.03 19.37
C ARG A 275 4.79 -0.16 20.75
N ILE A 276 5.95 0.49 20.91
CA ILE A 276 6.71 0.55 22.16
C ILE A 276 6.62 1.94 22.81
N SER A 277 6.54 2.99 21.99
CA SER A 277 6.30 4.37 22.41
C SER A 277 5.60 5.16 21.29
N TRP A 278 5.28 6.43 21.52
CA TRP A 278 4.69 7.33 20.53
C TRP A 278 5.40 7.37 19.16
N ASN A 279 6.72 7.11 19.13
CA ASN A 279 7.52 7.10 17.92
C ASN A 279 8.41 5.86 17.73
N THR A 280 8.34 4.85 18.61
CA THR A 280 9.16 3.62 18.54
C THR A 280 8.29 2.37 18.40
N PHE A 281 8.70 1.47 17.51
CA PHE A 281 7.97 0.23 17.18
C PHE A 281 8.91 -0.96 17.08
N ASP A 282 8.43 -2.12 17.51
CA ASP A 282 9.00 -3.43 17.20
C ASP A 282 8.29 -3.99 15.97
N PHE A 283 9.07 -4.38 14.98
CA PHE A 283 8.63 -5.03 13.75
C PHE A 283 9.08 -6.48 13.78
N SER A 284 8.20 -7.40 13.43
CA SER A 284 8.53 -8.81 13.26
C SER A 284 7.83 -9.43 12.08
N VAL A 285 8.38 -10.51 11.53
CA VAL A 285 7.71 -11.31 10.50
C VAL A 285 7.11 -12.56 11.15
N ARG A 286 5.85 -12.88 10.87
CA ARG A 286 5.25 -14.17 11.24
C ARG A 286 4.36 -14.72 10.13
N ALA A 287 4.19 -16.05 10.15
CA ALA A 287 3.72 -16.93 9.08
C ALA A 287 4.78 -17.17 7.97
N GLY A 288 5.19 -18.44 7.81
CA GLY A 288 6.06 -18.91 6.73
C GLY A 288 7.57 -18.67 6.88
N ALA A 289 8.03 -17.67 7.64
CA ALA A 289 9.45 -17.38 7.86
C ALA A 289 10.07 -18.32 8.91
N THR A 290 11.13 -19.06 8.55
CA THR A 290 11.95 -19.86 9.48
C THR A 290 13.00 -18.98 10.16
N ASP A 291 13.59 -19.45 11.26
CA ASP A 291 14.71 -18.80 11.94
C ASP A 291 15.97 -18.64 11.07
N LYS A 292 16.03 -19.37 9.94
CA LYS A 292 17.08 -19.23 8.93
C LYS A 292 16.71 -18.31 7.75
N ALA A 293 15.48 -17.77 7.72
CA ALA A 293 15.09 -16.79 6.72
C ALA A 293 15.76 -15.44 6.99
N VAL A 294 16.17 -14.75 5.93
CA VAL A 294 16.81 -13.43 6.00
C VAL A 294 15.78 -12.36 5.66
N ALA A 295 15.52 -11.44 6.59
CA ALA A 295 14.61 -10.32 6.39
C ALA A 295 15.36 -8.99 6.27
N GLN A 296 14.97 -8.18 5.30
CA GLN A 296 15.45 -6.83 5.05
C GLN A 296 14.29 -5.83 5.12
N TRP A 297 14.44 -4.81 5.95
CA TRP A 297 13.40 -3.82 6.23
C TRP A 297 13.74 -2.47 5.63
N ARG A 298 12.72 -1.76 5.13
CA ARG A 298 12.75 -0.32 4.84
C ARG A 298 11.63 0.32 5.62
N PHE A 299 11.93 1.31 6.46
CA PHE A 299 10.93 1.89 7.37
C PHE A 299 10.19 3.07 6.75
N GLY A 300 10.55 3.52 5.55
CA GLY A 300 9.90 4.64 4.86
C GLY A 300 10.37 6.02 5.28
N ASP A 301 11.27 6.12 6.27
CA ASP A 301 11.92 7.37 6.70
C ASP A 301 13.37 7.52 6.19
N GLY A 302 13.75 6.66 5.23
CA GLY A 302 15.10 6.55 4.70
C GLY A 302 16.00 5.57 5.47
N GLN A 303 15.55 5.02 6.60
CA GLN A 303 16.30 4.01 7.35
C GLN A 303 15.92 2.57 6.96
N SER A 304 16.84 1.65 7.23
CA SER A 304 16.69 0.21 6.97
C SER A 304 17.16 -0.61 8.16
N GLY A 305 16.68 -1.86 8.24
CA GLY A 305 17.05 -2.80 9.28
C GLY A 305 17.12 -4.23 8.75
N GLY A 306 17.80 -5.12 9.47
CA GLY A 306 17.93 -6.53 9.12
C GLY A 306 17.48 -7.45 10.25
N GLY A 307 17.07 -8.67 9.89
CA GLY A 307 16.66 -9.71 10.84
C GLY A 307 15.15 -9.86 10.98
N LEU A 308 14.71 -11.01 11.50
CA LEU A 308 13.29 -11.37 11.62
C LEU A 308 12.52 -10.52 12.65
N LYS A 309 13.25 -9.84 13.54
CA LYS A 309 12.72 -8.88 14.50
C LYS A 309 13.64 -7.66 14.54
N VAL A 310 13.07 -6.46 14.43
CA VAL A 310 13.83 -5.22 14.43
C VAL A 310 13.05 -4.11 15.14
N ARG A 311 13.75 -3.31 15.95
CA ARG A 311 13.19 -2.12 16.59
C ARG A 311 13.58 -0.88 15.82
N HIS A 312 12.62 0.01 15.56
CA HIS A 312 12.88 1.28 14.85
C HIS A 312 12.18 2.46 15.52
N THR A 313 12.83 3.63 15.47
CA THR A 313 12.33 4.88 16.08
C THR A 313 12.31 6.01 15.05
N TYR A 314 11.13 6.58 14.82
CA TYR A 314 10.91 7.66 13.87
C TYR A 314 11.21 9.02 14.47
N LYS A 315 11.99 9.84 13.77
CA LYS A 315 12.42 11.17 14.25
C LYS A 315 11.40 12.27 14.00
N LYS A 316 10.58 12.13 12.96
CA LYS A 316 9.61 13.13 12.52
C LYS A 316 8.20 12.54 12.59
N PRO A 317 7.17 13.36 12.87
CA PRO A 317 5.80 12.96 12.67
C PRO A 317 5.55 12.77 11.17
N GLY A 318 4.64 11.86 10.84
CA GLY A 318 4.34 11.50 9.46
C GLY A 318 3.83 10.08 9.35
N THR A 319 3.36 9.75 8.15
CA THR A 319 2.97 8.38 7.80
C THR A 319 4.11 7.74 7.01
N TYR A 320 4.56 6.58 7.46
CA TYR A 320 5.69 5.87 6.90
C TYR A 320 5.25 4.51 6.37
N LYS A 321 5.60 4.23 5.10
CA LYS A 321 5.42 2.92 4.49
C LYS A 321 6.60 2.02 4.86
N VAL A 322 6.34 1.03 5.71
CA VAL A 322 7.29 0.00 6.08
C VAL A 322 7.18 -1.16 5.10
N SER A 323 8.29 -1.57 4.50
CA SER A 323 8.35 -2.75 3.64
C SER A 323 9.36 -3.75 4.19
N VAL A 324 9.03 -5.03 4.13
CA VAL A 324 9.96 -6.12 4.40
C VAL A 324 10.12 -6.99 3.16
N GLU A 325 11.35 -7.41 2.90
CA GLU A 325 11.68 -8.45 1.94
C GLU A 325 12.31 -9.62 2.69
N VAL A 326 11.73 -10.81 2.55
CA VAL A 326 12.13 -12.02 3.27
C VAL A 326 12.56 -13.08 2.27
N THR A 327 13.79 -13.55 2.39
CA THR A 327 14.38 -14.65 1.63
C THR A 327 14.36 -15.91 2.48
N ASP A 328 13.68 -16.96 2.03
CA ASP A 328 13.69 -18.25 2.73
C ASP A 328 14.97 -19.08 2.44
N GLU A 329 15.14 -20.22 3.13
CA GLU A 329 16.28 -21.14 2.94
C GLU A 329 16.42 -21.69 1.51
N LYS A 330 15.37 -21.59 0.68
CA LYS A 330 15.34 -22.04 -0.71
C LYS A 330 15.55 -20.89 -1.70
N GLY A 331 15.87 -19.69 -1.21
CA GLY A 331 16.11 -18.50 -2.03
C GLY A 331 14.82 -17.82 -2.53
N LYS A 332 13.64 -18.22 -2.05
CA LYS A 332 12.37 -17.58 -2.45
C LYS A 332 12.22 -16.25 -1.73
N LEU A 333 12.05 -15.19 -2.52
CA LEU A 333 11.77 -13.84 -2.03
C LEU A 333 10.26 -13.64 -1.83
N THR A 334 9.90 -13.06 -0.70
CA THR A 334 8.54 -12.60 -0.40
C THR A 334 8.59 -11.17 0.12
N LYS A 335 7.58 -10.37 -0.19
CA LYS A 335 7.49 -8.97 0.23
C LYS A 335 6.18 -8.73 0.93
N ASP A 336 6.22 -7.90 1.96
CA ASP A 336 5.04 -7.38 2.63
C ASP A 336 5.24 -5.90 2.96
N THR A 337 4.14 -5.16 3.08
CA THR A 337 4.16 -3.74 3.41
C THR A 337 3.09 -3.39 4.42
N ALA A 338 3.41 -2.48 5.32
CA ALA A 338 2.50 -1.96 6.32
C ALA A 338 2.73 -0.45 6.52
N SER A 339 1.72 0.25 7.03
CA SER A 339 1.82 1.69 7.31
C SER A 339 1.91 1.95 8.80
N VAL A 340 2.85 2.80 9.20
CA VAL A 340 2.98 3.30 10.58
C VAL A 340 2.79 4.81 10.59
N THR A 341 1.89 5.30 11.43
CA THR A 341 1.63 6.74 11.59
C THR A 341 2.22 7.23 12.91
N ILE A 342 3.05 8.28 12.81
CA ILE A 342 3.68 8.96 13.94
C ILE A 342 3.00 10.31 14.11
N SER A 343 2.18 10.43 15.14
CA SER A 343 1.44 11.66 15.44
C SER A 343 2.24 12.56 16.38
N PHE A 344 2.42 13.82 15.99
CA PHE A 344 3.04 14.81 16.88
C PHE A 344 2.18 15.07 18.13
N PHE A 345 0.85 15.17 17.96
CA PHE A 345 -0.13 15.37 19.02
C PHE A 345 -0.47 14.08 19.77
N ASN A 346 0.52 13.23 20.02
CA ASN A 346 0.36 12.05 20.86
C ASN A 346 0.62 12.42 22.33
N PRO A 347 -0.27 12.07 23.29
CA PRO A 347 -0.05 12.35 24.72
C PRO A 347 1.25 11.77 25.30
N GLU A 348 1.75 10.67 24.74
CA GLU A 348 3.04 10.07 25.13
C GLU A 348 4.26 10.82 24.56
N ASN A 349 4.06 11.79 23.65
CA ASN A 349 5.13 12.62 23.11
C ASN A 349 5.52 13.71 24.12
N TRP A 350 6.63 13.52 24.83
CA TRP A 350 7.14 14.52 25.79
C TRP A 350 7.36 15.92 25.19
N ARG A 351 7.65 16.02 23.88
CA ARG A 351 7.83 17.32 23.21
C ARG A 351 6.54 18.11 23.12
N LEU A 352 5.39 17.44 23.06
CA LEU A 352 4.08 18.10 23.08
C LEU A 352 3.90 18.88 24.39
N TRP A 353 4.22 18.26 25.53
CA TRP A 353 4.09 18.88 26.84
C TRP A 353 5.04 20.05 27.06
N LEU A 354 6.24 20.01 26.47
CA LEU A 354 7.12 21.18 26.46
C LEU A 354 6.54 22.37 25.71
N LEU A 355 5.92 22.14 24.54
CA LEU A 355 5.29 23.21 23.78
C LEU A 355 4.07 23.78 24.52
N VAL A 356 3.23 22.91 25.10
CA VAL A 356 2.06 23.33 25.88
C VAL A 356 2.50 24.13 27.12
N GLY A 357 3.49 23.63 27.87
CA GLY A 357 4.04 24.34 29.03
C GLY A 357 4.66 25.69 28.66
N GLY A 358 5.42 25.75 27.56
CA GLY A 358 6.00 27.00 27.05
C GLY A 358 4.95 28.02 26.62
N LEU A 359 3.89 27.58 25.93
CA LEU A 359 2.78 28.44 25.52
C LEU A 359 2.01 29.00 26.73
N LEU A 360 1.72 28.16 27.72
CA LEU A 360 1.07 28.59 28.95
C LEU A 360 1.92 29.63 29.70
N LEU A 361 3.23 29.41 29.81
CA LEU A 361 4.14 30.38 30.41
C LEU A 361 4.14 31.71 29.64
N ALA A 362 4.17 31.68 28.32
CA ALA A 362 4.11 32.88 27.48
C ALA A 362 2.80 33.66 27.68
N ILE A 363 1.66 32.96 27.77
CA ILE A 363 0.35 33.57 28.04
C ILE A 363 0.33 34.23 29.43
N ILE A 364 0.91 33.59 30.45
CA ILE A 364 1.02 34.16 31.80
C ILE A 364 1.88 35.42 31.80
N ILE A 365 3.02 35.42 31.09
CA ILE A 365 3.88 36.59 30.98
C ILE A 365 3.17 37.74 30.25
N PHE A 366 2.47 37.44 29.15
CA PHE A 366 1.77 38.45 28.35
C PHE A 366 0.59 39.08 29.11
N SER A 367 -0.18 38.27 29.84
CA SER A 367 -1.28 38.77 30.68
C SER A 367 -0.78 39.61 31.86
N ALA A 368 0.36 39.27 32.47
CA ALA A 368 1.00 40.09 33.49
C ALA A 368 1.57 41.42 32.94
N GLY A 369 2.02 41.43 31.68
CA GLY A 369 2.53 42.63 31.01
C GLY A 369 1.47 43.68 30.70
N MET A 370 0.27 43.28 30.29
CA MET A 370 -0.83 44.22 30.00
C MET A 370 -1.33 44.98 31.23
N PHE A 371 -1.23 44.39 32.43
CA PHE A 371 -1.67 45.04 33.67
C PHE A 371 -0.80 46.22 34.11
N ARG A 372 0.43 46.36 33.59
CA ARG A 372 1.34 47.47 33.95
C ARG A 372 1.18 48.72 33.06
N GLY A 373 0.35 48.69 32.02
CA GLY A 373 0.22 49.79 31.04
C GLY A 373 -0.96 50.77 31.26
N ARG A 374 -1.81 50.56 32.28
CA ARG A 374 -3.03 51.36 32.50
C ARG A 374 -3.01 52.13 33.82
N HIS A 375 -1.88 52.77 34.12
CA HIS A 375 -1.77 53.84 35.12
C HIS A 375 -0.64 54.78 34.68
N GLY A 376 -0.98 55.74 33.82
CA GLY A 376 -0.11 56.80 33.34
C GLY A 376 -0.96 58.00 32.98
#